data_AF-H8K809-F1
#
_entry.id   AF-H8K809-F1
#
_cell.length_a   1.000
_cell.length_b   1.000
_cell.length_c   1.000
_cell.angle_alpha   90.00
_cell.angle_beta   90.00
_cell.angle_gamma   90.00
#
_symmetry.space_group_name_H-M   'P 1'
#
loop_
_entity.id
_entity.type
_entity.pdbx_description
1 polymer ?
#
loop_
_entity_poly.entity_id
_entity_poly.type
_entity_poly.pdbx_seq_one_letter_code
_entity_poly.pdbx_strand_id
1 'polypeptide(L)'
;MDVAAIKVETEIIGDMSGEVILDLPYVWASSSYYQQIKNVKLEYLIGKLQFRNQDANEALNTGKINIIRLSYEIYQKAGNPCDVHEAIMRQNLIHSPGYGLFTTSGGLNGNDIVEFNIEWNNIPEAWQAISDYGLSKSTKFKATPIELYSAVYAAGDLRVYKIVDQKILYIFLCMVSVILKMKK
;
A
#
# COMPACT_ATOMS: atom_id res chain seq x y z
N MET A 1 10.04 -6.12 23.26
CA MET A 1 9.49 -6.79 22.07
C MET A 1 9.48 -5.76 20.97
N ASP A 2 10.21 -6.00 19.89
CA ASP A 2 10.17 -5.12 18.73
C ASP A 2 8.76 -5.16 18.13
N VAL A 3 8.16 -3.98 17.95
CA VAL A 3 6.85 -3.88 17.32
C VAL A 3 7.08 -4.09 15.82
N ALA A 4 6.42 -5.09 15.23
CA ALA A 4 6.49 -5.32 13.80
C ALA A 4 5.93 -4.11 13.04
N ALA A 5 6.68 -3.65 12.04
CA ALA A 5 6.30 -2.55 11.17
C ALA A 5 6.62 -2.87 9.70
N ILE A 6 5.79 -2.37 8.79
CA ILE A 6 6.07 -2.37 7.35
C ILE A 6 6.74 -1.04 7.04
N LYS A 7 7.98 -1.07 6.53
CA LYS A 7 8.57 0.11 5.91
C LYS A 7 8.06 0.21 4.48
N VAL A 8 7.41 1.32 4.14
CA VAL A 8 6.99 1.65 2.79
C VAL A 8 7.96 2.66 2.21
N GLU A 9 8.47 2.35 1.02
CA GLU A 9 9.31 3.25 0.23
C GLU A 9 8.58 3.47 -1.10
N THR A 10 8.29 4.72 -1.43
CA THR A 10 7.53 5.09 -2.62
C THR A 10 8.35 6.04 -3.48
N GLU A 11 8.42 5.70 -4.77
CA GLU A 11 8.98 6.54 -5.81
C GLU A 11 7.87 6.93 -6.80
N ILE A 12 7.64 8.23 -6.97
CA ILE A 12 6.67 8.77 -7.93
C ILE A 12 7.47 9.45 -9.03
N ILE A 13 7.31 8.99 -10.27
CA ILE A 13 8.00 9.51 -11.45
C ILE A 13 6.98 10.14 -12.39
N GLY A 14 7.25 11.37 -12.83
CA GLY A 14 6.40 12.10 -13.77
C GLY A 14 6.83 13.55 -13.92
N ASP A 15 6.43 14.23 -15.01
CA ASP A 15 6.67 15.67 -15.15
C ASP A 15 5.70 16.42 -14.23
N MET A 16 6.18 16.79 -13.05
CA MET A 16 5.41 17.49 -12.03
C MET A 16 5.88 18.94 -11.94
N SER A 17 4.93 19.88 -11.96
CA SER A 17 5.22 21.31 -11.84
C SER A 17 4.27 21.97 -10.85
N GLY A 18 4.76 22.99 -10.14
CA GLY A 18 3.98 23.69 -9.13
C GLY A 18 3.94 22.94 -7.79
N GLU A 19 2.84 23.11 -7.06
CA GLU A 19 2.58 22.42 -5.78
C GLU A 19 2.16 20.98 -6.05
N VAL A 20 2.97 20.01 -5.62
CA VAL A 20 2.61 18.58 -5.67
C VAL A 20 2.15 18.15 -4.29
N ILE A 21 0.90 17.70 -4.18
CA ILE A 21 0.31 17.12 -2.98
C ILE A 21 0.47 15.60 -3.04
N LEU A 22 0.79 14.97 -1.92
CA LEU A 22 0.88 13.51 -1.78
C LEU A 22 -0.18 13.04 -0.80
N ASP A 23 -0.99 12.06 -1.21
CA ASP A 23 -2.06 11.50 -0.38
C ASP A 23 -1.53 10.29 0.38
N LEU A 24 -1.15 10.46 1.66
CA LEU A 24 -0.79 9.30 2.49
C LEU A 24 -2.04 8.51 2.90
N PRO A 25 -1.90 7.19 3.21
CA PRO A 25 -2.98 6.40 3.78
C PRO A 25 -3.65 7.12 4.97
N TYR A 26 -4.95 7.39 4.86
CA TYR A 26 -5.66 8.19 5.86
C TYR A 26 -6.83 7.44 6.48
N VAL A 27 -7.96 7.34 5.76
CA VAL A 27 -9.19 6.73 6.26
C VAL A 27 -9.87 5.97 5.13
N TRP A 28 -10.28 4.73 5.39
CA TRP A 28 -11.15 3.97 4.49
C TRP A 28 -12.02 2.99 5.28
N ALA A 29 -13.28 2.81 4.84
CA ALA A 29 -14.24 1.86 5.43
C ALA A 29 -14.26 1.89 6.97
N SER A 30 -14.40 3.08 7.57
CA SER A 30 -14.38 3.34 9.03
C SER A 30 -13.05 3.10 9.77
N SER A 31 -12.02 2.62 9.08
CA SER A 31 -10.67 2.44 9.62
C SER A 31 -9.87 3.73 9.46
N SER A 32 -9.04 4.02 10.46
CA SER A 32 -8.18 5.20 10.50
C SER A 32 -6.72 4.76 10.50
N TYR A 33 -6.06 4.93 9.36
CA TYR A 33 -4.70 4.46 9.12
C TYR A 33 -3.63 5.45 9.58
N TYR A 34 -3.94 6.73 9.70
CA TYR A 34 -2.92 7.75 10.02
C TYR A 34 -2.22 7.48 11.35
N GLN A 35 -2.92 6.93 12.34
CA GLN A 35 -2.35 6.58 13.66
C GLN A 35 -1.34 5.43 13.57
N GLN A 36 -1.40 4.65 12.50
CA GLN A 36 -0.49 3.53 12.20
C GLN A 36 0.77 4.02 11.48
N ILE A 37 0.71 5.18 10.83
CA ILE A 37 1.82 5.73 10.05
C ILE A 37 2.73 6.55 10.94
N LYS A 38 4.01 6.21 10.95
CA LYS A 38 5.04 6.94 11.68
C LYS A 38 6.26 7.16 10.79
N ASN A 39 7.16 8.03 11.26
CA ASN A 39 8.48 8.24 10.67
C ASN A 39 8.45 8.62 9.18
N VAL A 40 7.44 9.40 8.76
CA VAL A 40 7.34 9.91 7.39
C VAL A 40 8.54 10.80 7.06
N LYS A 41 9.23 10.50 5.96
CA LYS A 41 10.42 11.21 5.50
C LYS A 41 10.34 11.42 3.99
N LEU A 42 10.73 12.61 3.55
CA LEU A 42 11.08 12.88 2.15
C LEU A 42 12.57 12.64 1.99
N GLU A 43 12.97 11.77 1.06
CA GLU A 43 14.38 11.38 0.91
C GLU A 43 15.22 12.43 0.16
N TYR A 44 14.57 13.29 -0.63
CA TYR A 44 15.21 14.42 -1.29
C TYR A 44 14.53 15.73 -0.91
N LEU A 45 15.29 16.65 -0.31
CA LEU A 45 14.87 17.99 0.15
C LEU A 45 14.66 18.99 -1.00
N ILE A 46 14.01 18.57 -2.07
CA ILE A 46 13.41 19.52 -3.00
C ILE A 46 11.99 19.69 -2.45
N GLY A 47 11.73 20.67 -1.59
CA GLY A 47 10.41 20.93 -0.98
C GLY A 47 10.33 20.83 0.56
N LYS A 48 9.16 21.14 1.12
CA LYS A 48 8.81 21.06 2.55
C LYS A 48 7.62 20.12 2.75
N LEU A 49 7.73 19.13 3.62
CA LEU A 49 6.57 18.34 4.07
C LEU A 49 5.67 19.25 4.93
N GLN A 50 4.40 19.41 4.57
CA GLN A 50 3.44 20.22 5.33
C GLN A 50 2.16 19.43 5.57
N PHE A 51 1.97 19.01 6.82
CA PHE A 51 0.75 18.36 7.26
C PHE A 51 -0.39 19.40 7.31
N ARG A 52 -1.39 19.29 6.43
CA ARG A 52 -2.54 20.23 6.39
C ARG A 52 -3.47 20.10 7.60
N ASN A 53 -3.37 19.02 8.38
CA ASN A 53 -4.00 18.85 9.68
C ASN A 53 -3.20 17.86 10.54
N GLN A 54 -3.45 17.80 11.85
CA GLN A 54 -2.89 16.76 12.74
C GLN A 54 -3.22 15.33 12.29
N ASP A 55 -4.19 15.20 11.38
CA ASP A 55 -4.67 13.95 10.82
C ASP A 55 -4.43 13.83 9.29
N ALA A 56 -3.89 14.84 8.60
CA ALA A 56 -3.71 14.79 7.14
C ALA A 56 -2.26 15.07 6.73
N ASN A 57 -1.70 14.16 5.94
CA ASN A 57 -0.32 14.25 5.50
C ASN A 57 -0.27 14.68 4.05
N GLU A 58 0.24 15.89 3.80
CA GLU A 58 0.58 16.37 2.46
C GLU A 58 2.09 16.68 2.43
N ALA A 59 2.77 16.30 1.37
CA ALA A 59 4.08 16.87 1.05
C ALA A 59 3.87 18.06 0.13
N LEU A 60 4.69 19.10 0.27
CA LEU A 60 4.64 20.27 -0.58
C LEU A 60 6.00 20.44 -1.26
N ASN A 61 6.01 20.28 -2.57
CA ASN A 61 7.17 20.60 -3.39
C ASN A 61 6.85 21.78 -4.30
N THR A 62 7.81 22.68 -4.51
CA THR A 62 7.67 23.84 -5.39
C THR A 62 8.80 23.83 -6.41
N GLY A 63 8.47 23.65 -7.68
CA GLY A 63 9.45 23.63 -8.77
C GLY A 63 9.05 22.67 -9.89
N LYS A 64 10.01 22.37 -10.79
CA LYS A 64 9.87 21.29 -11.76
C LYS A 64 10.62 20.07 -11.20
N ILE A 65 9.90 18.99 -10.91
CA ILE A 65 10.46 17.77 -10.33
C ILE A 65 9.98 16.59 -11.15
N ASN A 66 10.92 15.69 -11.45
CA ASN A 66 10.63 14.49 -12.21
C ASN A 66 10.45 13.25 -11.31
N ILE A 67 10.93 13.32 -10.07
CA ILE A 67 10.97 12.18 -9.13
C ILE A 67 10.72 12.69 -7.70
N ILE A 68 9.77 12.07 -7.01
CA ILE A 68 9.56 12.24 -5.57
C ILE A 68 9.83 10.89 -4.89
N ARG A 69 10.63 10.92 -3.82
CA ARG A 69 10.86 9.75 -2.96
C ARG A 69 10.44 10.06 -1.53
N LEU A 70 9.64 9.17 -0.98
CA LEU A 70 9.17 9.24 0.39
C LEU A 70 9.22 7.86 1.03
N SER A 71 9.44 7.84 2.33
CA SER A 71 9.34 6.63 3.12
C SER A 71 8.57 6.86 4.41
N TYR A 72 7.91 5.82 4.89
CA TYR A 72 7.20 5.81 6.16
C TYR A 72 7.07 4.39 6.69
N GLU A 73 6.63 4.27 7.94
CA GLU A 73 6.46 3.00 8.60
C GLU A 73 5.00 2.83 9.03
N ILE A 74 4.43 1.66 8.76
CA ILE A 74 3.08 1.28 9.17
C ILE A 74 3.19 0.31 10.33
N TYR A 75 2.55 0.66 11.44
CA TYR A 75 2.48 -0.12 12.66
C TYR A 75 1.07 -0.68 12.84
N GLN A 76 0.97 -1.98 13.10
CA GLN A 76 -0.34 -2.57 13.35
C GLN A 76 -0.93 -1.95 14.62
N LYS A 77 -2.20 -1.56 14.52
CA LYS A 77 -2.97 -1.08 15.66
C LYS A 77 -3.12 -2.16 16.73
N ALA A 78 -3.10 -1.76 17.99
CA ALA A 78 -3.43 -2.65 19.10
C ALA A 78 -4.92 -3.04 19.03
N GLY A 79 -5.22 -4.35 19.11
CA GLY A 79 -6.59 -4.85 19.05
C GLY A 79 -6.73 -6.12 18.22
N ASN A 80 -7.98 -6.58 18.05
CA ASN A 80 -8.30 -7.72 17.21
C ASN A 80 -8.28 -7.29 15.72
N PRO A 81 -7.39 -7.85 14.90
CA PRO A 81 -7.31 -7.51 13.48
C PRO A 81 -8.54 -7.92 12.66
N CYS A 82 -9.36 -8.85 13.18
CA CYS A 82 -10.55 -9.33 12.47
C CYS A 82 -11.68 -8.29 12.45
N ASP A 83 -11.58 -7.26 13.29
CA ASP A 83 -12.62 -6.25 13.45
C ASP A 83 -12.34 -4.99 12.60
N VAL A 84 -11.30 -5.01 11.76
CA VAL A 84 -10.78 -3.82 11.06
C VAL A 84 -10.27 -4.12 9.64
N HIS A 85 -10.54 -3.20 8.72
CA HIS A 85 -10.02 -3.24 7.34
C HIS A 85 -8.57 -2.71 7.30
N GLU A 86 -7.69 -3.25 8.16
CA GLU A 86 -6.37 -2.69 8.46
C GLU A 86 -5.21 -3.63 8.11
N ALA A 87 -3.99 -3.11 8.22
CA ALA A 87 -2.78 -3.89 8.07
C ALA A 87 -2.65 -4.91 9.22
N ILE A 88 -2.49 -6.17 8.87
CA ILE A 88 -2.30 -7.29 9.79
C ILE A 88 -0.87 -7.77 9.63
N MET A 89 -0.12 -7.76 10.73
CA MET A 89 1.24 -8.26 10.81
C MET A 89 1.32 -9.37 11.86
N ARG A 90 1.75 -10.54 11.42
CA ARG A 90 2.01 -11.73 12.24
C ARG A 90 3.39 -12.26 11.89
N GLN A 91 3.88 -13.21 12.69
CA GLN A 91 5.19 -13.80 12.48
C GLN A 91 5.37 -14.43 11.10
N ASN A 92 4.30 -14.90 10.46
CA ASN A 92 4.30 -15.60 9.17
C ASN A 92 3.37 -14.97 8.11
N LEU A 93 2.83 -13.78 8.37
CA LEU A 93 1.85 -13.14 7.49
C LEU A 93 1.90 -11.63 7.61
N ILE A 94 1.94 -10.96 6.47
CA ILE A 94 1.58 -9.56 6.28
C ILE A 94 0.38 -9.53 5.35
N HIS A 95 -0.65 -8.76 5.71
CA HIS A 95 -1.84 -8.53 4.89
C HIS A 95 -2.29 -7.09 5.04
N SER A 96 -2.63 -6.41 3.95
CA SER A 96 -3.28 -5.10 4.01
C SER A 96 -4.02 -4.78 2.72
N PRO A 97 -5.15 -4.04 2.77
CA PRO A 97 -5.63 -3.34 1.59
C PRO A 97 -4.62 -2.27 1.15
N GLY A 98 -4.64 -1.92 -0.14
CA GLY A 98 -3.81 -0.85 -0.70
C GLY A 98 -4.06 0.51 -0.04
N TYR A 99 -5.30 0.78 0.40
CA TYR A 99 -5.67 1.99 1.18
C TYR A 99 -4.85 2.16 2.47
N GLY A 100 -4.34 1.07 3.05
CA GLY A 100 -3.50 1.10 4.24
C GLY A 100 -2.00 1.11 3.93
N LEU A 101 -1.59 0.96 2.67
CA LEU A 101 -0.20 0.75 2.27
C LEU A 101 0.40 1.84 1.40
N PHE A 102 -0.35 2.39 0.46
CA PHE A 102 0.23 3.14 -0.65
C PHE A 102 -0.10 4.62 -0.62
N THR A 103 0.82 5.39 -1.17
CA THR A 103 0.71 6.83 -1.37
C THR A 103 0.73 7.12 -2.86
N THR A 104 -0.15 8.01 -3.31
CA THR A 104 -0.09 8.55 -4.67
C THR A 104 -0.02 10.08 -4.66
N SER A 105 0.22 10.68 -5.82
CA SER A 105 0.05 12.13 -6.00
C SER A 105 -1.44 12.48 -5.93
N GLY A 106 -1.81 13.48 -5.14
CA GLY A 106 -3.17 14.02 -5.05
C GLY A 106 -3.61 14.81 -6.28
N GLY A 107 -2.68 15.06 -7.22
CA GLY A 107 -3.02 15.58 -8.55
C GLY A 107 -3.60 14.52 -9.51
N LEU A 108 -3.56 13.23 -9.16
CA LEU A 108 -4.13 12.17 -9.99
C LEU A 108 -5.65 12.17 -9.89
N ASN A 109 -6.31 12.14 -11.04
CA ASN A 109 -7.73 11.83 -11.12
C ASN A 109 -7.92 10.34 -10.77
N GLY A 110 -9.00 10.00 -10.06
CA GLY A 110 -9.35 8.61 -9.76
C GLY A 110 -9.57 7.71 -10.99
N ASN A 111 -9.65 8.29 -12.19
CA ASN A 111 -9.74 7.60 -13.47
C ASN A 111 -8.43 7.55 -14.27
N ASP A 112 -7.37 8.23 -13.81
CA ASP A 112 -6.08 8.22 -14.50
C ASP A 112 -5.47 6.82 -14.42
N ILE A 113 -5.02 6.29 -15.56
CA ILE A 113 -4.33 5.00 -15.61
C ILE A 113 -2.84 5.25 -15.38
N VAL A 114 -2.34 4.71 -14.27
CA VAL A 114 -0.94 4.83 -13.85
C VAL A 114 -0.30 3.45 -13.89
N GLU A 115 0.99 3.42 -14.22
CA GLU A 115 1.81 2.20 -14.11
C GLU A 115 2.39 2.11 -12.70
N PHE A 116 2.08 1.03 -12.00
CA PHE A 116 2.58 0.75 -10.65
C PHE A 116 3.58 -0.40 -10.70
N ASN A 117 4.64 -0.29 -9.90
CA ASN A 117 5.56 -1.37 -9.60
C ASN A 117 5.61 -1.57 -8.08
N ILE A 118 5.22 -2.75 -7.61
CA ILE A 118 5.19 -3.08 -6.18
C ILE A 118 6.17 -4.22 -5.92
N GLU A 119 7.07 -4.00 -4.96
CA GLU A 119 8.12 -4.95 -4.60
C GLU A 119 8.14 -5.24 -3.10
N TRP A 120 8.08 -6.52 -2.76
CA TRP A 120 8.27 -7.01 -1.40
C TRP A 120 9.74 -7.29 -1.15
N ASN A 121 10.38 -6.36 -0.44
CA ASN A 121 11.79 -6.46 -0.06
C ASN A 121 11.95 -6.95 1.38
N ASN A 122 13.09 -7.59 1.67
CA ASN A 122 13.46 -8.04 3.02
C ASN A 122 12.44 -8.96 3.71
N ILE A 123 11.66 -9.72 2.94
CA ILE A 123 10.83 -10.83 3.44
C ILE A 123 11.59 -12.17 3.29
N PRO A 124 11.31 -13.19 4.13
CA PRO A 124 11.93 -14.50 3.99
C PRO A 124 11.83 -15.07 2.57
N GLU A 125 12.88 -15.76 2.11
CA GLU A 125 12.92 -16.31 0.75
C GLU A 125 11.75 -17.27 0.50
N ALA A 126 11.41 -18.10 1.49
CA ALA A 126 10.31 -19.07 1.43
C ALA A 126 8.91 -18.43 1.38
N TRP A 127 8.77 -17.15 1.76
CA TRP A 127 7.46 -16.50 1.71
C TRP A 127 6.99 -16.30 0.26
N GLN A 128 5.69 -16.43 0.08
CA GLN A 128 4.99 -16.08 -1.14
C GLN A 128 4.37 -14.70 -0.99
N ALA A 129 4.21 -13.99 -2.10
CA ALA A 129 3.49 -12.73 -2.16
C ALA A 129 2.36 -12.83 -3.17
N ILE A 130 1.23 -12.21 -2.82
CA ILE A 130 -0.01 -12.26 -3.58
C ILE A 130 -0.71 -10.91 -3.55
N SER A 131 -1.31 -10.56 -4.69
CA SER A 131 -2.27 -9.48 -4.80
C SER A 131 -3.34 -9.79 -5.84
N ASP A 132 -4.35 -8.92 -5.97
CA ASP A 132 -5.30 -8.96 -7.09
C ASP A 132 -4.62 -8.92 -8.47
N TYR A 133 -3.37 -8.45 -8.53
CA TYR A 133 -2.57 -8.34 -9.75
C TYR A 133 -1.64 -9.54 -10.01
N GLY A 134 -1.55 -10.51 -9.10
CA GLY A 134 -0.83 -11.76 -9.34
C GLY A 134 -0.09 -12.35 -8.14
N LEU A 135 0.61 -13.45 -8.41
CA LEU A 135 1.42 -14.23 -7.45
C LEU A 135 2.91 -13.94 -7.68
N SER A 136 3.39 -12.81 -7.18
CA SER A 136 4.79 -12.43 -7.31
C SER A 136 5.24 -11.47 -6.21
N LYS A 137 6.51 -11.54 -5.83
CA LYS A 137 7.16 -10.57 -4.94
C LYS A 137 7.39 -9.22 -5.62
N SER A 138 7.46 -9.20 -6.95
CA SER A 138 7.55 -7.99 -7.76
C SER A 138 6.47 -8.04 -8.83
N THR A 139 5.56 -7.08 -8.83
CA THR A 139 4.44 -7.04 -9.77
C THR A 139 4.33 -5.66 -10.39
N LYS A 140 4.32 -5.62 -11.72
CA LYS A 140 4.13 -4.42 -12.53
C LYS A 140 2.79 -4.48 -13.25
N PHE A 141 1.97 -3.44 -13.10
CA PHE A 141 0.62 -3.41 -13.67
C PHE A 141 0.17 -1.97 -13.96
N LYS A 142 -0.88 -1.83 -14.78
CA LYS A 142 -1.54 -0.55 -15.02
C LYS A 142 -2.92 -0.57 -14.39
N ALA A 143 -3.25 0.45 -13.61
CA ALA A 143 -4.51 0.55 -12.88
C ALA A 143 -4.82 2.01 -12.58
N THR A 144 -6.04 2.29 -12.15
CA THR A 144 -6.36 3.59 -11.54
C THR A 144 -5.92 3.61 -10.06
N PRO A 145 -5.74 4.80 -9.44
CA PRO A 145 -5.47 4.89 -8.00
C PRO A 145 -6.51 4.15 -7.14
N ILE A 146 -7.79 4.22 -7.52
CA ILE A 146 -8.87 3.54 -6.78
C ILE A 146 -8.69 2.01 -6.85
N GLU A 147 -8.29 1.47 -7.99
CA GLU A 147 -8.02 0.04 -8.15
C GLU A 147 -6.80 -0.40 -7.33
N LEU A 148 -5.70 0.38 -7.35
CA LEU A 148 -4.53 0.16 -6.50
C LEU A 148 -4.94 0.07 -5.02
N TYR A 149 -5.71 1.04 -4.55
CA TYR A 149 -6.09 1.11 -3.14
C TYR A 149 -7.07 0.01 -2.71
N SER A 150 -7.98 -0.39 -3.61
CA SER A 150 -9.01 -1.39 -3.31
C SER A 150 -8.50 -2.82 -3.39
N ALA A 151 -7.32 -3.05 -3.98
CA ALA A 151 -6.69 -4.37 -4.04
C ALA A 151 -6.17 -4.81 -2.67
N VAL A 152 -6.10 -6.12 -2.48
CA VAL A 152 -5.51 -6.74 -1.30
C VAL A 152 -4.09 -7.18 -1.62
N TYR A 153 -3.20 -6.97 -0.66
CA TYR A 153 -1.80 -7.33 -0.73
C TYR A 153 -1.45 -8.20 0.47
N ALA A 154 -0.82 -9.35 0.22
CA ALA A 154 -0.35 -10.21 1.28
C ALA A 154 1.00 -10.86 0.95
N ALA A 155 1.81 -11.07 1.98
CA ALA A 155 3.04 -11.83 1.91
C ALA A 155 3.19 -12.72 3.15
N GLY A 156 3.66 -13.95 3.00
CA GLY A 156 3.74 -14.87 4.12
C GLY A 156 4.11 -16.30 3.74
N ASP A 157 4.08 -17.18 4.73
CA ASP A 157 4.05 -18.63 4.52
C ASP A 157 2.64 -19.05 4.07
N LEU A 158 2.31 -18.72 2.82
CA LEU A 158 0.98 -18.88 2.26
C LEU A 158 0.83 -20.26 1.60
N ARG A 159 -0.37 -20.84 1.73
CA ARG A 159 -0.81 -21.96 0.90
C ARG A 159 -1.83 -21.47 -0.11
N VAL A 160 -1.40 -21.32 -1.37
CA VAL A 160 -2.25 -20.85 -2.45
C VAL A 160 -2.84 -22.03 -3.21
N TYR A 161 -4.16 -22.13 -3.25
CA TYR A 161 -4.88 -23.14 -4.01
C TYR A 161 -5.58 -22.48 -5.20
N LYS A 162 -5.31 -22.96 -6.42
CA LYS A 162 -6.04 -22.54 -7.62
C LYS A 162 -7.27 -23.42 -7.77
N ILE A 163 -8.46 -22.84 -7.61
CA ILE A 163 -9.72 -23.54 -7.93
C ILE A 163 -9.93 -23.42 -9.44
N VAL A 164 -9.87 -24.56 -10.14
CA VAL A 164 -9.74 -24.60 -11.62
C VAL A 164 -11.09 -24.40 -12.34
N ASP A 165 -12.22 -24.39 -11.65
CA ASP A 165 -13.56 -24.42 -12.29
C ASP A 165 -14.37 -23.12 -12.27
N GLN A 166 -13.77 -22.00 -11.88
CA GLN A 166 -14.39 -20.69 -12.08
C GLN A 166 -13.33 -19.73 -12.60
N LYS A 167 -13.72 -18.73 -13.41
CA LYS A 167 -12.85 -17.65 -13.91
C LYS A 167 -12.25 -16.78 -12.77
N ILE A 168 -12.26 -17.23 -11.51
CA ILE A 168 -12.00 -16.51 -10.28
C ILE A 168 -11.06 -17.35 -9.41
N LEU A 169 -9.94 -16.76 -8.99
CA LEU A 169 -9.00 -17.36 -8.04
C LEU A 169 -9.48 -17.05 -6.61
N TYR A 170 -9.87 -18.06 -5.85
CA TYR A 170 -10.20 -17.90 -4.42
C TYR A 170 -8.99 -18.25 -3.58
N ILE A 171 -8.54 -17.33 -2.72
CA ILE A 171 -7.52 -17.62 -1.71
C ILE A 171 -8.18 -17.72 -0.35
N PHE A 172 -8.07 -18.89 0.26
CA PHE A 172 -8.47 -19.11 1.64
C PHE A 172 -7.27 -18.84 2.56
N LEU A 173 -7.23 -17.63 3.12
CA LEU A 173 -6.43 -17.37 4.32
C LEU A 173 -7.27 -17.75 5.53
N CYS A 174 -6.86 -18.81 6.24
CA CYS A 174 -7.57 -19.27 7.44
C CYS A 174 -7.40 -18.24 8.59
N MET A 175 -8.30 -17.24 8.59
CA MET A 175 -8.93 -16.52 9.70
C MET A 175 -9.48 -15.14 9.29
N VAL A 176 -9.36 -14.73 8.02
CA VAL A 176 -10.13 -13.62 7.44
C VAL A 176 -10.46 -14.00 6.00
N SER A 177 -11.74 -14.06 5.64
CA SER A 177 -12.18 -14.31 4.27
C SER A 177 -11.76 -13.14 3.37
N VAL A 178 -10.65 -13.30 2.65
CA VAL A 178 -10.22 -12.36 1.61
C VAL A 178 -10.66 -12.92 0.25
N ILE A 179 -11.67 -12.30 -0.36
CA ILE A 179 -12.08 -12.64 -1.73
C ILE A 179 -11.21 -11.83 -2.68
N LEU A 180 -10.17 -12.47 -3.22
CA LEU A 180 -9.31 -11.90 -4.27
C LEU A 180 -10.02 -12.02 -5.62
N LYS A 181 -10.29 -10.90 -6.30
CA LYS A 181 -10.85 -10.89 -7.66
C LYS A 181 -9.78 -10.42 -8.62
N MET A 182 -9.04 -11.36 -9.20
CA MET A 182 -8.11 -11.04 -10.28
C MET A 182 -8.86 -10.51 -11.50
N LYS A 183 -8.61 -9.26 -11.89
CA LYS A 183 -9.04 -8.74 -13.19
C LYS A 183 -8.20 -9.40 -14.29
N LYS A 184 -8.86 -9.85 -15.35
CA LYS A 184 -8.23 -10.35 -16.58
C LYS A 184 -7.94 -9.22 -17.54
#